data_AF-A0A959JBK9-F1
#
_entry.id   AF-A0A959JBK9-F1
#
_cell.length_a   1.000
_cell.length_b   1.000
_cell.length_c   1.000
_cell.angle_alpha   90.00
_cell.angle_beta   90.00
_cell.angle_gamma   90.00
#
_symmetry.space_group_name_H-M   'P 1'
#
loop_
_entity.id
_entity.type
_entity.pdbx_description
1 polymer ?
#
loop_
_entity_poly.entity_id
_entity_poly.type
_entity_poly.pdbx_seq_one_letter_code
_entity_poly.pdbx_strand_id
1 'polypeptide(L)'
;MQLNTQVKSIKTLQKSKERILDLECDGFLFAYITDRFDGDMALFEGYDGAIIQPTSTLLMKDLLHRFRSASDWTARLLPIFIHQPMELEFKYRQLVDGVIHQLDQLFPAVEQVKVIKAHLVNFQLKTFPTYEKDTIYKLLIYLLSRKQNVLKAFIDRNSSTGYTYMILEGLLAGKSPYRLLEFAVEEGLFHTEFQDSVYTCNSCEDGFLMYREACPKCHSTYLTSQDLIHHFSCAHIGPEKSFMKNDQDLSCPKCDKSLKHIGIDYDKPAVMHHCNTCHHEFQAFQIVATCCTCHKTTEVEHLFKRNIYTYHVTDKAMEFVKAGADFTRQPATESNIPGTLSEAAFYLNMQYEITKAGKNRVMAGFIRWAPYETLLDKMGRQGYQLIRTNIANQVKSSLQSIDFLSVLDNALVFSCLQCSQDLAQRIVERTVHLLSHLIKDNLTNLSIEFEGSWLALNHREDVKLEIIEHLNRPAW
;
A
#
# COMPACT_ATOMS: atom_id res chain seq x y z
N MET A 1 -40.98 48.29 -9.93
CA MET A 1 -39.98 47.35 -9.37
C MET A 1 -39.38 46.56 -10.51
N GLN A 2 -38.44 47.16 -11.24
CA GLN A 2 -37.66 46.46 -12.26
C GLN A 2 -36.47 45.81 -11.55
N LEU A 3 -36.47 44.48 -11.50
CA LEU A 3 -35.31 43.69 -11.10
C LEU A 3 -34.20 43.93 -12.12
N ASN A 4 -33.12 44.55 -11.66
CA ASN A 4 -31.86 44.70 -12.39
C ASN A 4 -31.37 43.32 -12.86
N THR A 5 -31.57 43.03 -14.14
CA THR A 5 -30.79 42.06 -14.90
C THR A 5 -29.36 42.61 -15.01
N GLN A 6 -28.54 42.35 -14.00
CA GLN A 6 -27.09 42.50 -14.14
C GLN A 6 -26.64 41.58 -15.27
N VAL A 7 -26.15 42.20 -16.33
CA VAL A 7 -25.59 41.57 -17.52
C VAL A 7 -24.40 40.71 -17.10
N LYS A 8 -24.64 39.40 -17.01
CA LYS A 8 -23.65 38.35 -16.76
C LYS A 8 -22.76 38.22 -18.00
N SER A 9 -21.65 38.93 -18.03
CA SER A 9 -20.71 38.90 -19.16
C SER A 9 -19.57 37.93 -18.86
N ILE A 10 -19.44 36.88 -19.68
CA ILE A 10 -18.21 36.09 -19.77
C ILE A 10 -17.25 36.92 -20.62
N LYS A 11 -16.07 37.24 -20.09
CA LYS A 11 -15.02 37.92 -20.86
C LYS A 11 -13.93 36.91 -21.18
N THR A 12 -13.69 36.70 -22.48
CA THR A 12 -12.52 35.96 -22.95
C THR A 12 -11.35 36.94 -23.02
N LEU A 13 -10.37 36.80 -22.14
CA LEU A 13 -9.15 37.59 -22.18
C LEU A 13 -8.14 36.81 -23.04
N GLN A 14 -7.92 37.23 -24.29
CA GLN A 14 -6.88 36.62 -25.12
C GLN A 14 -5.49 37.05 -24.64
N LYS A 15 -4.85 36.21 -23.83
CA LYS A 15 -3.40 36.17 -23.66
C LYS A 15 -2.92 34.74 -23.86
N SER A 16 -2.33 34.46 -25.03
CA SER A 16 -1.77 33.14 -25.30
C SER A 16 -0.43 32.97 -24.57
N LYS A 17 -0.47 32.36 -23.39
CA LYS A 17 0.63 31.50 -22.94
C LYS A 17 0.19 30.06 -23.15
N GLU A 18 0.93 29.32 -23.98
CA GLU A 18 0.90 27.85 -24.01
C GLU A 18 -0.49 27.18 -24.08
N ARG A 19 -1.36 27.68 -24.97
CA ARG A 19 -2.69 27.07 -25.29
C ARG A 19 -3.72 27.10 -24.17
N ILE A 20 -3.54 27.97 -23.17
CA ILE A 20 -4.55 28.28 -22.16
C ILE A 20 -5.33 29.53 -22.60
N LEU A 21 -6.66 29.50 -22.44
CA LEU A 21 -7.53 30.65 -22.62
C LEU A 21 -8.08 31.12 -21.26
N ASP A 22 -8.02 32.42 -21.02
CA ASP A 22 -8.46 33.02 -19.77
C ASP A 22 -9.97 33.33 -19.86
N LEU A 23 -10.76 32.74 -18.96
CA LEU A 23 -12.20 32.97 -18.85
C LEU A 23 -12.52 33.63 -17.51
N GLU A 24 -13.10 34.83 -17.54
CA GLU A 24 -13.55 35.52 -16.34
C GLU A 24 -15.07 35.39 -16.17
N CYS A 25 -15.52 34.98 -14.99
CA CYS A 25 -16.93 34.91 -14.63
C CYS A 25 -17.14 35.24 -13.15
N ASP A 26 -18.01 36.23 -12.86
CA ASP A 26 -18.31 36.69 -11.49
C ASP A 26 -17.05 37.08 -10.68
N GLY A 27 -16.02 37.60 -11.35
CA GLY A 27 -14.73 37.94 -10.75
C GLY A 27 -13.80 36.76 -10.49
N PHE A 28 -14.17 35.54 -10.92
CA PHE A 28 -13.31 34.35 -10.86
C PHE A 28 -12.65 34.09 -12.21
N LEU A 29 -11.36 33.78 -12.19
CA LEU A 29 -10.53 33.50 -13.35
C LEU A 29 -10.38 31.98 -13.55
N PHE A 30 -10.80 31.48 -14.71
CA PHE A 30 -10.68 30.08 -15.09
C PHE A 30 -9.69 29.89 -16.23
N ALA A 31 -8.83 28.89 -16.09
CA ALA A 31 -7.95 28.43 -17.16
C ALA A 31 -8.70 27.45 -18.05
N TYR A 32 -8.95 27.81 -19.31
CA TYR A 32 -9.64 26.96 -20.27
C TYR A 32 -8.65 26.24 -21.19
N ILE A 33 -8.66 24.90 -21.14
CA ILE A 33 -7.67 24.03 -21.79
C ILE A 33 -8.39 23.17 -22.83
N THR A 34 -8.12 23.40 -24.11
CA THR A 34 -8.76 22.67 -25.24
C THR A 34 -7.94 21.53 -25.81
N ASP A 35 -6.65 21.49 -25.53
CA ASP A 35 -5.71 20.52 -26.10
C ASP A 35 -4.64 20.18 -25.06
N ARG A 36 -3.68 19.34 -25.44
CA ARG A 36 -2.54 18.99 -24.59
C ARG A 36 -1.84 20.26 -24.07
N PHE A 37 -1.77 20.37 -22.76
CA PHE A 37 -0.91 21.31 -22.04
C PHE A 37 0.33 20.56 -21.60
N ASP A 38 1.54 21.00 -21.96
CA ASP A 38 2.82 20.37 -21.57
C ASP A 38 3.68 21.29 -20.69
N GLY A 39 3.15 22.45 -20.28
CA GLY A 39 3.87 23.46 -19.49
C GLY A 39 3.96 23.13 -17.99
N ASP A 40 4.60 24.03 -17.24
CA ASP A 40 4.73 23.92 -15.78
C ASP A 40 3.37 24.15 -15.08
N MET A 41 3.06 23.34 -14.06
CA MET A 41 1.85 23.50 -13.25
C MET A 41 1.82 24.84 -12.50
N ALA A 42 2.98 25.48 -12.29
CA ALA A 42 3.07 26.84 -11.73
C ALA A 42 2.32 27.89 -12.57
N LEU A 43 2.07 27.65 -13.87
CA LEU A 43 1.29 28.55 -14.72
C LEU A 43 -0.17 28.70 -14.28
N PHE A 44 -0.68 27.81 -13.44
CA PHE A 44 -2.03 27.90 -12.88
C PHE A 44 -2.08 28.75 -11.60
N GLU A 45 -0.95 29.31 -11.15
CA GLU A 45 -0.95 30.29 -10.06
C GLU A 45 -1.80 31.52 -10.43
N GLY A 46 -2.72 31.89 -9.55
CA GLY A 46 -3.66 33.00 -9.76
C GLY A 46 -4.97 32.63 -10.45
N TYR A 47 -5.12 31.39 -10.94
CA TYR A 47 -6.42 30.89 -11.39
C TYR A 47 -7.25 30.36 -10.22
N ASP A 48 -8.56 30.49 -10.35
CA ASP A 48 -9.53 30.02 -9.37
C ASP A 48 -10.09 28.63 -9.70
N GLY A 49 -9.99 28.22 -10.96
CA GLY A 49 -10.36 26.90 -11.44
C GLY A 49 -9.79 26.63 -12.83
N ALA A 50 -9.81 25.35 -13.23
CA ALA A 50 -9.48 24.93 -14.58
C ALA A 50 -10.70 24.30 -15.24
N ILE A 51 -10.89 24.58 -16.52
CA ILE A 51 -11.91 23.96 -17.36
C ILE A 51 -11.18 23.21 -18.46
N ILE A 52 -11.37 21.90 -18.51
CA ILE A 52 -10.72 21.04 -19.48
C ILE A 52 -11.76 20.60 -20.51
N GLN A 53 -11.53 20.91 -21.78
CA GLN A 53 -12.26 20.35 -22.91
C GLN A 53 -11.39 19.25 -23.54
N PRO A 54 -11.51 17.99 -23.10
CA PRO A 54 -10.66 16.93 -23.58
C PRO A 54 -11.01 16.52 -25.02
N THR A 55 -9.98 16.40 -25.86
CA THR A 55 -10.09 15.83 -27.22
C THR A 55 -10.02 14.30 -27.22
N SER A 56 -9.48 13.69 -26.16
CA SER A 56 -9.44 12.24 -25.96
C SER A 56 -9.43 11.86 -24.47
N THR A 57 -9.86 10.64 -24.14
CA THR A 57 -9.82 10.12 -22.76
C THR A 57 -8.39 10.01 -22.23
N LEU A 58 -7.40 9.73 -23.09
CA LEU A 58 -6.00 9.65 -22.68
C LEU A 58 -5.45 11.01 -22.23
N LEU A 59 -5.73 12.07 -22.99
CA LEU A 59 -5.30 13.44 -22.63
C LEU A 59 -6.00 13.93 -21.36
N MET A 60 -7.28 13.61 -21.20
CA MET A 60 -8.00 13.90 -19.97
C MET A 60 -7.32 13.24 -18.76
N LYS A 61 -6.98 11.95 -18.86
CA LYS A 61 -6.31 11.21 -17.78
C LYS A 61 -4.96 11.83 -17.45
N ASP A 62 -4.16 12.15 -18.46
CA ASP A 62 -2.83 12.76 -18.27
C ASP A 62 -2.93 14.11 -17.55
N LEU A 63 -3.81 15.00 -17.99
CA LEU A 63 -4.00 16.30 -17.35
C LEU A 63 -4.51 16.17 -15.91
N LEU A 64 -5.53 15.32 -15.67
CA LEU A 64 -6.05 15.10 -14.32
C LEU A 64 -4.98 14.53 -13.39
N HIS A 65 -4.21 13.55 -13.87
CA HIS A 65 -3.09 12.99 -13.12
C HIS A 65 -2.09 14.08 -12.76
N ARG A 66 -1.68 14.91 -13.73
CA ARG A 66 -0.71 16.00 -13.51
C ARG A 66 -1.18 17.04 -12.51
N PHE A 67 -2.45 17.45 -12.56
CA PHE A 67 -3.01 18.32 -11.53
C PHE A 67 -2.93 17.66 -10.16
N ARG A 68 -3.47 16.43 -10.01
CA ARG A 68 -3.55 15.81 -8.68
C ARG A 68 -2.18 15.34 -8.13
N SER A 69 -1.20 15.12 -9.00
CA SER A 69 0.19 14.82 -8.65
C SER A 69 1.08 16.04 -8.42
N ALA A 70 0.63 17.25 -8.78
CA ALA A 70 1.43 18.49 -8.72
C ALA A 70 2.01 18.72 -7.32
N SER A 71 3.28 19.09 -7.19
CA SER A 71 3.92 19.26 -5.88
C SER A 71 3.27 20.40 -5.08
N ASP A 72 2.92 21.48 -5.77
CA ASP A 72 2.31 22.69 -5.23
C ASP A 72 0.82 22.51 -4.89
N TRP A 73 0.39 23.17 -3.80
CA TRP A 73 -0.99 23.11 -3.34
C TRP A 73 -1.97 23.81 -4.29
N THR A 74 -1.50 24.87 -4.96
CA THR A 74 -2.27 25.70 -5.89
C THR A 74 -2.83 24.88 -7.05
N ALA A 75 -1.98 24.20 -7.81
CA ALA A 75 -2.40 23.35 -8.91
C ALA A 75 -3.09 22.08 -8.41
N ARG A 76 -2.58 21.44 -7.34
CA ARG A 76 -3.17 20.19 -6.81
C ARG A 76 -4.62 20.36 -6.40
N LEU A 77 -4.93 21.42 -5.68
CA LEU A 77 -6.25 21.65 -5.11
C LEU A 77 -7.15 22.46 -6.03
N LEU A 78 -6.62 22.98 -7.15
CA LEU A 78 -7.38 23.74 -8.13
C LEU A 78 -8.68 22.99 -8.49
N PRO A 79 -9.84 23.65 -8.38
CA PRO A 79 -11.10 23.10 -8.85
C PRO A 79 -11.03 22.82 -10.36
N ILE A 80 -11.39 21.60 -10.78
CA ILE A 80 -11.32 21.18 -12.19
C ILE A 80 -12.72 20.85 -12.69
N PHE A 81 -13.11 21.45 -13.80
CA PHE A 81 -14.38 21.18 -14.46
C PHE A 81 -14.13 20.60 -15.85
N ILE A 82 -14.88 19.56 -16.21
CA ILE A 82 -14.79 19.00 -17.56
C ILE A 82 -15.86 19.64 -18.44
N HIS A 83 -15.45 20.30 -19.51
CA HIS A 83 -16.34 20.75 -20.55
C HIS A 83 -16.54 19.62 -21.56
N GLN A 84 -17.59 18.81 -21.36
CA GLN A 84 -17.91 17.70 -22.26
C GLN A 84 -19.41 17.55 -22.54
N PRO A 85 -19.77 17.14 -23.77
CA PRO A 85 -21.09 16.59 -24.10
C PRO A 85 -21.20 15.06 -23.91
N MET A 86 -20.12 14.36 -23.51
CA MET A 86 -20.06 12.89 -23.37
C MET A 86 -20.00 12.47 -21.89
N GLU A 87 -20.48 11.27 -21.57
CA GLU A 87 -20.47 10.76 -20.19
C GLU A 87 -19.04 10.51 -19.69
N LEU A 88 -18.63 11.28 -18.67
CA LEU A 88 -17.43 11.01 -17.88
C LEU A 88 -17.63 9.69 -17.11
N GLU A 89 -16.75 8.71 -17.34
CA GLU A 89 -16.76 7.45 -16.58
C GLU A 89 -16.80 7.74 -15.08
N PHE A 90 -17.64 6.99 -14.37
CA PHE A 90 -17.97 7.25 -12.96
C PHE A 90 -16.71 7.34 -12.07
N LYS A 91 -15.67 6.55 -12.37
CA LYS A 91 -14.41 6.54 -11.63
C LYS A 91 -13.65 7.88 -11.67
N TYR A 92 -13.69 8.62 -12.79
CA TYR A 92 -12.98 9.91 -12.91
C TYR A 92 -13.70 11.06 -12.21
N ARG A 93 -14.97 10.89 -11.79
CA ARG A 93 -15.73 11.92 -11.08
C ARG A 93 -15.11 12.32 -9.74
N GLN A 94 -14.29 11.46 -9.14
CA GLN A 94 -13.55 11.79 -7.92
C GLN A 94 -12.37 12.74 -8.14
N LEU A 95 -11.92 12.92 -9.39
CA LEU A 95 -10.78 13.79 -9.72
C LEU A 95 -11.20 15.18 -10.17
N VAL A 96 -12.50 15.42 -10.34
CA VAL A 96 -13.07 16.64 -10.90
C VAL A 96 -14.18 17.18 -10.00
N ASP A 97 -14.47 18.46 -10.16
CA ASP A 97 -15.37 19.24 -9.31
C ASP A 97 -16.71 19.53 -10.01
N GLY A 98 -16.83 19.18 -11.29
CA GLY A 98 -18.09 19.21 -12.02
C GLY A 98 -17.93 18.96 -13.53
N VAL A 99 -19.07 18.83 -14.20
CA VAL A 99 -19.15 18.76 -15.68
C VAL A 99 -19.95 19.97 -16.15
N ILE A 100 -19.43 20.64 -17.17
CA ILE A 100 -20.05 21.79 -17.82
C ILE A 100 -20.46 21.33 -19.22
N HIS A 101 -21.73 21.54 -19.58
CA HIS A 101 -22.22 21.20 -20.93
C HIS A 101 -22.19 22.39 -21.88
N GLN A 102 -22.34 23.61 -21.34
CA GLN A 102 -22.32 24.86 -22.09
C GLN A 102 -21.57 25.92 -21.26
N LEU A 103 -20.75 26.76 -21.90
CA LEU A 103 -19.97 27.79 -21.21
C LEU A 103 -20.84 28.79 -20.44
N ASP A 104 -22.09 29.00 -20.86
CA ASP A 104 -23.06 29.86 -20.17
C ASP A 104 -23.48 29.30 -18.79
N GLN A 105 -23.18 28.02 -18.52
CA GLN A 105 -23.43 27.33 -17.25
C GLN A 105 -22.23 27.38 -16.30
N LEU A 106 -21.36 28.38 -16.43
CA LEU A 106 -20.19 28.52 -15.55
C LEU A 106 -20.56 28.94 -14.11
N PHE A 107 -21.77 29.49 -13.89
CA PHE A 107 -22.23 29.90 -12.55
C PHE A 107 -22.23 28.78 -11.49
N PRO A 108 -22.80 27.58 -11.75
CA PRO A 108 -22.64 26.44 -10.85
C PRO A 108 -21.19 26.10 -10.50
N ALA A 109 -20.27 26.21 -11.48
CA ALA A 109 -18.85 25.98 -11.24
C ALA A 109 -18.25 27.05 -10.30
N VAL A 110 -18.61 28.33 -10.49
CA VAL A 110 -18.22 29.42 -9.59
C VAL A 110 -18.68 29.16 -8.16
N GLU A 111 -19.94 28.74 -7.96
CA GLU A 111 -20.44 28.42 -6.61
C GLU A 111 -19.67 27.25 -5.98
N GLN A 112 -19.34 26.22 -6.77
CA GLN A 112 -18.51 25.11 -6.29
C GLN A 112 -17.09 25.57 -5.92
N VAL A 113 -16.48 26.47 -6.71
CA VAL A 113 -15.17 27.08 -6.39
C VAL A 113 -15.25 27.86 -5.08
N LYS A 114 -16.29 28.68 -4.87
CA LYS A 114 -16.52 29.43 -3.62
C LYS A 114 -16.57 28.48 -2.41
N VAL A 115 -17.32 27.37 -2.52
CA VAL A 115 -17.42 26.36 -1.46
C VAL A 115 -16.07 25.72 -1.16
N ILE A 116 -15.32 25.29 -2.17
CA ILE A 116 -14.00 24.65 -1.99
C ILE A 116 -13.03 25.62 -1.32
N LYS A 117 -12.92 26.86 -1.83
CA LYS A 117 -12.04 27.88 -1.27
C LYS A 117 -12.41 28.21 0.17
N ALA A 118 -13.70 28.34 0.49
CA ALA A 118 -14.16 28.60 1.86
C ALA A 118 -13.74 27.50 2.84
N HIS A 119 -13.71 26.23 2.41
CA HIS A 119 -13.19 25.16 3.27
C HIS A 119 -11.66 25.18 3.39
N LEU A 120 -10.95 25.44 2.30
CA LEU A 120 -9.48 25.47 2.31
C LEU A 120 -8.91 26.49 3.30
N VAL A 121 -9.62 27.61 3.52
CA VAL A 121 -9.25 28.61 4.54
C VAL A 121 -9.20 28.02 5.96
N ASN A 122 -9.96 26.96 6.24
CA ASN A 122 -9.98 26.30 7.55
C ASN A 122 -8.88 25.26 7.73
N PHE A 123 -8.05 25.02 6.72
CA PHE A 123 -7.05 23.95 6.72
C PHE A 123 -5.64 24.53 6.63
N GLN A 124 -4.70 23.86 7.30
CA GLN A 124 -3.30 24.26 7.30
C GLN A 124 -2.56 23.58 6.14
N LEU A 125 -2.21 24.30 5.08
CA LEU A 125 -1.49 23.72 3.94
C LEU A 125 0.00 23.56 4.29
N LYS A 126 0.41 22.36 4.72
CA LYS A 126 1.78 22.02 5.13
C LYS A 126 2.24 20.73 4.46
N THR A 127 3.54 20.58 4.28
CA THR A 127 4.16 19.33 3.85
C THR A 127 4.76 18.60 5.04
N PHE A 128 4.76 17.27 4.98
CA PHE A 128 5.34 16.43 6.03
C PHE A 128 6.61 15.72 5.53
N PRO A 129 7.57 15.43 6.43
CA PRO A 129 8.85 14.83 6.03
C PRO A 129 8.71 13.38 5.57
N THR A 130 7.79 12.61 6.15
CA THR A 130 7.55 11.21 5.76
C THR A 130 6.54 11.13 4.63
N TYR A 131 6.85 10.32 3.62
CA TYR A 131 6.03 10.12 2.43
C TYR A 131 4.58 9.71 2.74
N GLU A 132 4.38 8.80 3.69
CA GLU A 132 3.07 8.28 4.05
C GLU A 132 2.18 9.38 4.63
N LYS A 133 2.71 10.11 5.62
CA LYS A 133 1.98 11.21 6.27
C LYS A 133 1.68 12.33 5.28
N ASP A 134 2.65 12.73 4.48
CA ASP A 134 2.49 13.79 3.49
C ASP A 134 1.42 13.43 2.44
N THR A 135 1.47 12.19 1.95
CA THR A 135 0.49 11.68 0.98
C THR A 135 -0.92 11.61 1.57
N ILE A 136 -1.08 11.08 2.79
CA ILE A 136 -2.38 11.02 3.46
C ILE A 136 -2.91 12.43 3.76
N TYR A 137 -2.04 13.34 4.17
CA TYR A 137 -2.43 14.72 4.45
C TYR A 137 -2.97 15.42 3.19
N LYS A 138 -2.26 15.25 2.07
CA LYS A 138 -2.70 15.72 0.75
C LYS A 138 -4.04 15.12 0.33
N LEU A 139 -4.21 13.81 0.53
CA LEU A 139 -5.47 13.13 0.28
C LEU A 139 -6.62 13.70 1.14
N LEU A 140 -6.40 13.87 2.45
CA LEU A 140 -7.42 14.38 3.37
C LEU A 140 -7.81 15.82 3.04
N ILE A 141 -6.85 16.71 2.77
CA ILE A 141 -7.15 18.09 2.34
C ILE A 141 -7.98 18.07 1.06
N TYR A 142 -7.61 17.23 0.09
CA TYR A 142 -8.35 17.11 -1.16
C TYR A 142 -9.81 16.70 -0.91
N LEU A 143 -10.03 15.62 -0.17
CA LEU A 143 -11.35 15.08 0.14
C LEU A 143 -12.20 16.08 0.94
N LEU A 144 -11.66 16.60 2.05
CA LEU A 144 -12.38 17.47 2.97
C LEU A 144 -12.71 18.84 2.35
N SER A 145 -11.83 19.41 1.52
CA SER A 145 -12.12 20.66 0.81
C SER A 145 -13.32 20.55 -0.12
N ARG A 146 -13.63 19.34 -0.58
CA ARG A 146 -14.76 19.01 -1.47
C ARG A 146 -15.97 18.42 -0.75
N LYS A 147 -15.99 18.45 0.59
CA LYS A 147 -17.00 17.77 1.44
C LYS A 147 -17.14 16.27 1.11
N GLN A 148 -16.07 15.65 0.63
CA GLN A 148 -16.02 14.22 0.42
C GLN A 148 -15.45 13.58 1.67
N ASN A 149 -16.23 12.72 2.32
CA ASN A 149 -15.79 11.98 3.49
C ASN A 149 -15.57 10.49 3.19
N VAL A 150 -15.69 10.09 1.91
CA VAL A 150 -15.68 8.70 1.49
C VAL A 150 -14.73 8.52 0.31
N LEU A 151 -13.75 7.65 0.48
CA LEU A 151 -12.83 7.20 -0.54
C LEU A 151 -13.21 5.77 -0.95
N LYS A 152 -13.72 5.62 -2.18
CA LYS A 152 -14.18 4.33 -2.74
C LYS A 152 -13.20 3.78 -3.76
N ALA A 153 -13.06 2.46 -3.80
CA ALA A 153 -12.34 1.76 -4.86
C ALA A 153 -13.24 1.56 -6.09
N PHE A 154 -12.65 1.61 -7.28
CA PHE A 154 -13.31 1.29 -8.55
C PHE A 154 -12.61 0.13 -9.23
N ILE A 155 -13.38 -0.67 -9.95
CA ILE A 155 -12.84 -1.69 -10.84
C ILE A 155 -12.11 -0.98 -11.99
N ASP A 156 -10.84 -1.31 -12.19
CA ASP A 156 -10.05 -0.85 -13.32
C ASP A 156 -9.16 -1.96 -13.85
N ARG A 157 -9.30 -2.25 -15.15
CA ARG A 157 -8.49 -3.23 -15.85
C ARG A 157 -7.01 -2.86 -15.90
N ASN A 158 -6.69 -1.58 -15.77
CA ASN A 158 -5.31 -1.10 -15.75
C ASN A 158 -4.69 -1.14 -14.34
N SER A 159 -5.47 -1.44 -13.30
CA SER A 159 -4.94 -1.64 -11.95
C SER A 159 -4.29 -3.02 -11.84
N SER A 160 -3.12 -3.07 -11.20
CA SER A 160 -2.44 -4.33 -10.88
C SER A 160 -3.32 -5.28 -10.07
N THR A 161 -4.22 -4.77 -9.22
CA THR A 161 -5.10 -5.59 -8.37
C THR A 161 -6.53 -5.71 -8.90
N GLY A 162 -6.82 -5.11 -10.06
CA GLY A 162 -8.18 -4.97 -10.59
C GLY A 162 -9.01 -3.87 -9.92
N TYR A 163 -8.54 -3.29 -8.81
CA TYR A 163 -9.17 -2.18 -8.09
C TYR A 163 -8.25 -0.97 -7.98
N THR A 164 -8.78 0.23 -8.14
CA THR A 164 -8.02 1.48 -7.99
C THR A 164 -8.77 2.51 -7.16
N TYR A 165 -8.01 3.30 -6.39
CA TYR A 165 -8.48 4.50 -5.73
C TYR A 165 -8.00 5.68 -6.56
N MET A 166 -8.88 6.24 -7.40
CA MET A 166 -8.48 7.16 -8.49
C MET A 166 -7.63 8.33 -8.01
N ILE A 167 -7.98 8.96 -6.89
CA ILE A 167 -7.23 10.08 -6.34
C ILE A 167 -5.82 9.69 -5.87
N LEU A 168 -5.61 8.43 -5.49
CA LEU A 168 -4.32 7.93 -5.05
C LEU A 168 -3.38 7.59 -6.20
N GLU A 169 -3.87 7.34 -7.43
CA GLU A 169 -2.98 7.08 -8.58
C GLU A 169 -2.01 8.24 -8.81
N GLY A 170 -2.54 9.48 -8.80
CA GLY A 170 -1.73 10.70 -8.93
C GLY A 170 -0.81 10.96 -7.73
N LEU A 171 -1.11 10.40 -6.56
CA LEU A 171 -0.35 10.62 -5.34
C LEU A 171 0.75 9.58 -5.11
N LEU A 172 0.56 8.35 -5.58
CA LEU A 172 1.38 7.21 -5.19
C LEU A 172 2.58 6.93 -6.10
N ALA A 173 2.70 7.62 -7.24
CA ALA A 173 3.80 7.41 -8.20
C ALA A 173 4.09 5.92 -8.50
N GLY A 174 3.03 5.10 -8.61
CA GLY A 174 3.12 3.67 -8.89
C GLY A 174 3.31 2.76 -7.67
N LYS A 175 3.35 3.30 -6.44
CA LYS A 175 3.36 2.49 -5.20
C LYS A 175 1.97 1.92 -4.89
N SER A 176 1.96 0.81 -4.16
CA SER A 176 0.74 0.14 -3.69
C SER A 176 -0.05 1.05 -2.71
N PRO A 177 -1.36 1.33 -2.97
CA PRO A 177 -2.17 2.18 -2.09
C PRO A 177 -2.50 1.53 -0.76
N TYR A 178 -2.47 0.21 -0.70
CA TYR A 178 -2.99 -0.56 0.42
C TYR A 178 -2.21 -0.30 1.70
N ARG A 179 -0.87 -0.29 1.63
CA ARG A 179 -0.01 -0.01 2.78
C ARG A 179 -0.21 1.40 3.35
N LEU A 180 -0.39 2.38 2.47
CA LEU A 180 -0.68 3.76 2.88
C LEU A 180 -2.03 3.85 3.60
N LEU A 181 -3.05 3.20 3.05
CA LEU A 181 -4.40 3.22 3.59
C LEU A 181 -4.50 2.44 4.91
N GLU A 182 -3.80 1.32 5.04
CA GLU A 182 -3.65 0.58 6.31
C GLU A 182 -3.04 1.47 7.38
N PHE A 183 -1.91 2.15 7.08
CA PHE A 183 -1.31 3.12 8.00
C PHE A 183 -2.30 4.22 8.41
N ALA A 184 -3.08 4.76 7.47
CA ALA A 184 -4.08 5.78 7.76
C ALA A 184 -5.21 5.28 8.68
N VAL A 185 -5.60 4.01 8.56
CA VAL A 185 -6.59 3.37 9.44
C VAL A 185 -6.00 3.09 10.83
N GLU A 186 -4.76 2.61 10.90
CA GLU A 186 -4.05 2.39 12.17
C GLU A 186 -3.89 3.70 12.98
N GLU A 187 -3.69 4.80 12.27
CA GLU A 187 -3.64 6.14 12.85
C GLU A 187 -5.03 6.71 13.19
N GLY A 188 -6.10 5.99 12.89
CA GLY A 188 -7.48 6.40 13.18
C GLY A 188 -7.98 7.55 12.30
N LEU A 189 -7.35 7.81 11.15
CA LEU A 189 -7.75 8.86 10.20
C LEU A 189 -8.88 8.39 9.28
N PHE A 190 -8.95 7.09 9.02
CA PHE A 190 -10.05 6.46 8.32
C PHE A 190 -10.64 5.32 9.15
N HIS A 191 -11.94 5.08 8.98
CA HIS A 191 -12.54 3.79 9.28
C HIS A 191 -12.89 3.06 7.99
N THR A 192 -12.95 1.73 8.05
CA THR A 192 -13.16 0.88 6.87
C THR A 192 -14.56 0.30 6.83
N GLU A 193 -15.09 0.21 5.62
CA GLU A 193 -16.28 -0.56 5.27
C GLU A 193 -15.86 -1.60 4.23
N PHE A 194 -16.15 -2.87 4.47
CA PHE A 194 -15.81 -3.94 3.52
C PHE A 194 -16.55 -3.72 2.19
N GLN A 195 -15.80 -3.70 1.09
CA GLN A 195 -16.36 -3.55 -0.25
C GLN A 195 -16.27 -4.86 -1.02
N ASP A 196 -15.08 -5.48 -1.08
CA ASP A 196 -14.85 -6.73 -1.82
C ASP A 196 -13.57 -7.43 -1.33
N SER A 197 -13.27 -8.61 -1.87
CA SER A 197 -11.99 -9.28 -1.67
C SER A 197 -11.48 -9.93 -2.96
N VAL A 198 -10.19 -9.78 -3.23
CA VAL A 198 -9.53 -10.34 -4.42
C VAL A 198 -8.32 -11.18 -4.03
N TYR A 199 -7.95 -12.14 -4.88
CA TYR A 199 -6.69 -12.87 -4.72
C TYR A 199 -5.57 -12.17 -5.50
N THR A 200 -4.41 -12.04 -4.86
CA THR A 200 -3.22 -11.41 -5.44
C THR A 200 -2.00 -12.32 -5.34
N CYS A 201 -1.01 -12.10 -6.20
CA CYS A 201 0.25 -12.83 -6.15
C CYS A 201 0.98 -12.58 -4.81
N ASN A 202 1.37 -13.66 -4.13
CA ASN A 202 2.10 -13.62 -2.86
C ASN A 202 3.52 -13.02 -2.96
N SER A 203 3.96 -12.57 -4.14
CA SER A 203 5.33 -12.07 -4.34
C SER A 203 5.40 -10.69 -4.98
N CYS A 204 4.43 -10.29 -5.79
CA CYS A 204 4.39 -8.94 -6.37
C CYS A 204 3.04 -8.22 -6.19
N GLU A 205 2.10 -8.83 -5.46
CA GLU A 205 0.76 -8.30 -5.19
C GLU A 205 -0.14 -8.09 -6.43
N ASP A 206 0.31 -8.50 -7.61
CA ASP A 206 -0.47 -8.40 -8.84
C ASP A 206 -1.63 -9.41 -8.84
N GLY A 207 -2.82 -8.95 -9.21
CA GLY A 207 -4.07 -9.71 -9.29
C GLY A 207 -4.31 -10.35 -10.64
N PHE A 208 -3.47 -10.10 -11.66
CA PHE A 208 -3.59 -10.77 -12.95
C PHE A 208 -2.96 -12.16 -12.89
N LEU A 209 -3.80 -13.11 -12.48
CA LEU A 209 -3.46 -14.51 -12.25
C LEU A 209 -4.10 -15.41 -13.31
N MET A 210 -3.31 -16.31 -13.90
CA MET A 210 -3.80 -17.38 -14.76
C MET A 210 -4.04 -18.64 -13.95
N TYR A 211 -5.30 -19.05 -13.84
CA TYR A 211 -5.71 -20.29 -13.19
C TYR A 211 -5.57 -21.47 -14.15
N ARG A 212 -4.95 -22.56 -13.69
CA ARG A 212 -4.66 -23.76 -14.50
C ARG A 212 -4.80 -25.02 -13.66
N GLU A 213 -5.23 -26.09 -14.30
CA GLU A 213 -5.19 -27.44 -13.74
C GLU A 213 -3.78 -28.01 -13.90
N ALA A 214 -3.22 -28.57 -12.83
CA ALA A 214 -1.87 -29.11 -12.80
C ALA A 214 -1.83 -30.50 -12.17
N CYS A 215 -0.87 -31.31 -12.62
CA CYS A 215 -0.58 -32.61 -12.02
C CYS A 215 -0.10 -32.42 -10.57
N PRO A 216 -0.69 -33.11 -9.57
CA PRO A 216 -0.27 -32.98 -8.18
C PRO A 216 1.15 -33.51 -7.91
N LYS A 217 1.72 -34.32 -8.82
CA LYS A 217 3.06 -34.89 -8.66
C LYS A 217 4.17 -34.04 -9.27
N CYS A 218 3.94 -33.42 -10.42
CA CYS A 218 5.00 -32.72 -11.16
C CYS A 218 4.61 -31.30 -11.60
N HIS A 219 3.42 -30.83 -11.22
CA HIS A 219 2.86 -29.50 -11.55
C HIS A 219 2.75 -29.19 -13.05
N SER A 220 2.87 -30.19 -13.93
CA SER A 220 2.64 -30.02 -15.36
C SER A 220 1.16 -29.80 -15.65
N THR A 221 0.87 -28.86 -16.55
CA THR A 221 -0.48 -28.57 -17.04
C THR A 221 -0.84 -29.40 -18.28
N TYR A 222 0.07 -30.25 -18.77
CA TYR A 222 -0.20 -31.12 -19.91
C TYR A 222 -0.92 -32.39 -19.47
N LEU A 223 -2.25 -32.28 -19.32
CA LEU A 223 -3.12 -33.31 -18.80
C LEU A 223 -4.06 -33.85 -19.89
N THR A 224 -4.41 -35.13 -19.77
CA THR A 224 -5.53 -35.77 -20.50
C THR A 224 -6.51 -36.37 -19.49
N SER A 225 -7.77 -36.50 -19.85
CA SER A 225 -8.83 -36.97 -18.96
C SER A 225 -9.66 -38.04 -19.65
N GLN A 226 -10.11 -39.04 -18.89
CA GLN A 226 -11.02 -40.08 -19.36
C GLN A 226 -12.01 -40.46 -18.26
N ASP A 227 -13.25 -40.76 -18.64
CA ASP A 227 -14.25 -41.23 -17.69
C ASP A 227 -13.86 -42.62 -17.17
N LEU A 228 -14.19 -42.89 -15.90
CA LEU A 228 -14.19 -44.25 -15.36
C LEU A 228 -15.59 -44.81 -15.55
N ILE A 229 -15.70 -46.00 -16.14
CA ILE A 229 -16.94 -46.74 -16.26
C ILE A 229 -17.02 -47.76 -15.13
N HIS A 230 -18.14 -47.78 -14.43
CA HIS A 230 -18.49 -48.83 -13.48
C HIS A 230 -19.65 -49.68 -14.03
N HIS A 231 -19.35 -50.94 -14.34
CA HIS A 231 -20.32 -51.90 -14.88
C HIS A 231 -21.08 -52.60 -13.74
N PHE A 232 -22.39 -52.41 -13.69
CA PHE A 232 -23.21 -52.87 -12.56
C PHE A 232 -23.26 -54.38 -12.42
N SER A 233 -23.36 -55.12 -13.54
CA SER A 233 -23.55 -56.57 -13.48
C SER A 233 -22.35 -57.35 -12.93
N CYS A 234 -21.12 -56.83 -13.06
CA CYS A 234 -19.91 -57.54 -12.59
C CYS A 234 -19.01 -56.70 -11.67
N ALA A 235 -19.48 -55.50 -11.30
CA ALA A 235 -18.81 -54.51 -10.46
C ALA A 235 -17.38 -54.14 -10.92
N HIS A 236 -17.11 -54.22 -12.23
CA HIS A 236 -15.81 -53.81 -12.75
C HIS A 236 -15.76 -52.30 -12.96
N ILE A 237 -14.69 -51.67 -12.49
CA ILE A 237 -14.42 -50.24 -12.66
C ILE A 237 -13.12 -50.10 -13.44
N GLY A 238 -13.11 -49.28 -14.49
CA GLY A 238 -11.93 -49.00 -15.28
C GLY A 238 -12.11 -47.82 -16.22
N PRO A 239 -11.04 -47.35 -16.89
CA PRO A 239 -11.11 -46.24 -17.82
C PRO A 239 -11.98 -46.58 -19.03
N GLU A 240 -12.78 -45.65 -19.52
CA GLU A 240 -13.70 -45.82 -20.65
C GLU A 240 -13.01 -46.45 -21.87
N LYS A 241 -11.75 -46.08 -22.13
CA LYS A 241 -10.94 -46.64 -23.21
C LYS A 241 -10.77 -48.16 -23.14
N SER A 242 -10.80 -48.78 -21.95
CA SER A 242 -10.74 -50.24 -21.81
C SER A 242 -12.08 -50.93 -22.10
N PHE A 243 -13.18 -50.18 -22.10
CA PHE A 243 -14.51 -50.66 -22.46
C PHE A 243 -14.84 -50.45 -23.93
N MET A 244 -14.19 -49.49 -24.61
CA MET A 244 -14.41 -49.23 -26.03
C MET A 244 -13.85 -50.38 -26.90
N LYS A 245 -14.74 -51.09 -27.61
CA LYS A 245 -14.32 -51.99 -28.72
C LYS A 245 -14.12 -51.22 -30.02
N ASN A 246 -15.03 -50.28 -30.28
CA ASN A 246 -15.06 -49.36 -31.43
C ASN A 246 -15.52 -47.98 -30.92
N ASP A 247 -15.59 -46.96 -31.79
CA ASP A 247 -16.02 -45.60 -31.42
C ASP A 247 -17.45 -45.52 -30.83
N GLN A 248 -18.29 -46.54 -31.02
CA GLN A 248 -19.69 -46.54 -30.58
C GLN A 248 -20.06 -47.68 -29.62
N ASP A 249 -19.22 -48.72 -29.50
CA ASP A 249 -19.57 -49.95 -28.78
C ASP A 249 -18.76 -50.10 -27.50
N LEU A 250 -19.47 -50.14 -26.36
CA LEU A 250 -18.90 -50.42 -25.05
C LEU A 250 -19.13 -51.90 -24.66
N SER A 251 -18.06 -52.55 -24.19
CA SER A 251 -18.05 -53.94 -23.72
C SER A 251 -17.17 -54.07 -22.48
N CYS A 252 -17.66 -54.73 -21.44
CA CYS A 252 -16.90 -54.89 -20.21
C CYS A 252 -15.69 -55.82 -20.43
N PRO A 253 -14.44 -55.39 -20.17
CA PRO A 253 -13.26 -56.22 -20.40
C PRO A 253 -13.14 -57.41 -19.42
N LYS A 254 -13.93 -57.42 -18.33
CA LYS A 254 -13.95 -58.50 -17.33
C LYS A 254 -14.90 -59.65 -17.68
N CYS A 255 -16.00 -59.37 -18.38
CA CYS A 255 -17.07 -60.36 -18.61
C CYS A 255 -17.66 -60.35 -20.02
N ASP A 256 -17.10 -59.55 -20.92
CA ASP A 256 -17.46 -59.43 -22.33
C ASP A 256 -18.92 -59.04 -22.62
N LYS A 257 -19.68 -58.63 -21.61
CA LYS A 257 -21.04 -58.10 -21.78
C LYS A 257 -21.00 -56.70 -22.38
N SER A 258 -21.85 -56.49 -23.40
CA SER A 258 -22.09 -55.18 -24.00
C SER A 258 -22.83 -54.27 -23.03
N LEU A 259 -22.42 -53.00 -23.00
CA LEU A 259 -23.06 -51.94 -22.21
C LEU A 259 -23.78 -50.99 -23.17
N LYS A 260 -25.10 -50.82 -23.01
CA LYS A 260 -25.92 -50.03 -23.94
C LYS A 260 -26.58 -48.84 -23.26
N HIS A 261 -27.05 -49.02 -22.03
CA HIS A 261 -27.86 -48.04 -21.34
C HIS A 261 -27.15 -47.54 -20.07
N ILE A 262 -26.71 -46.28 -20.09
CA ILE A 262 -26.23 -45.60 -18.89
C ILE A 262 -27.34 -45.52 -17.84
N GLY A 263 -27.01 -45.74 -16.57
CA GLY A 263 -27.96 -45.83 -15.46
C GLY A 263 -28.66 -47.19 -15.30
N ILE A 264 -28.49 -48.12 -16.25
CA ILE A 264 -29.04 -49.49 -16.18
C ILE A 264 -27.93 -50.53 -16.28
N ASP A 265 -27.03 -50.39 -17.25
CA ASP A 265 -25.91 -51.30 -17.46
C ASP A 265 -24.64 -50.79 -16.76
N TYR A 266 -24.42 -49.47 -16.76
CA TYR A 266 -23.27 -48.81 -16.15
C TYR A 266 -23.53 -47.37 -15.74
N ASP A 267 -22.62 -46.82 -14.95
CA ASP A 267 -22.48 -45.38 -14.73
C ASP A 267 -21.03 -44.92 -14.97
N LYS A 268 -20.83 -43.60 -14.87
CA LYS A 268 -19.53 -42.93 -14.97
C LYS A 268 -19.24 -42.17 -13.66
N PRO A 269 -18.86 -42.87 -12.58
CA PRO A 269 -18.85 -42.28 -11.24
C PRO A 269 -17.71 -41.28 -11.00
N ALA A 270 -16.66 -41.30 -11.82
CA ALA A 270 -15.49 -40.45 -11.65
C ALA A 270 -14.75 -40.24 -12.98
N VAL A 271 -13.91 -39.21 -13.02
CA VAL A 271 -12.95 -38.95 -14.09
C VAL A 271 -11.56 -39.30 -13.59
N MET A 272 -10.76 -39.92 -14.45
CA MET A 272 -9.35 -40.17 -14.21
C MET A 272 -8.52 -39.27 -15.12
N HIS A 273 -7.64 -38.48 -14.51
CA HIS A 273 -6.69 -37.64 -15.20
C HIS A 273 -5.35 -38.37 -15.35
N HIS A 274 -4.69 -38.14 -16.47
CA HIS A 274 -3.36 -38.65 -16.77
C HIS A 274 -2.43 -37.48 -17.09
N CYS A 275 -1.29 -37.40 -16.38
CA CYS A 275 -0.25 -36.43 -16.70
C CYS A 275 0.60 -36.92 -17.87
N ASN A 276 0.57 -36.22 -18.98
CA ASN A 276 1.36 -36.57 -20.17
C ASN A 276 2.88 -36.30 -20.00
N THR A 277 3.30 -35.71 -18.87
CA THR A 277 4.72 -35.43 -18.55
C THR A 277 5.34 -36.48 -17.64
N CYS A 278 4.66 -36.87 -16.55
CA CYS A 278 5.20 -37.81 -15.56
C CYS A 278 4.43 -39.14 -15.46
N HIS A 279 3.42 -39.33 -16.32
CA HIS A 279 2.54 -40.50 -16.38
C HIS A 279 1.79 -40.82 -15.07
N HIS A 280 1.68 -39.85 -14.18
CA HIS A 280 0.89 -40.00 -12.95
C HIS A 280 -0.60 -39.92 -13.26
N GLU A 281 -1.36 -40.87 -12.71
CA GLU A 281 -2.82 -40.91 -12.77
C GLU A 281 -3.42 -40.45 -11.45
N PHE A 282 -4.45 -39.62 -11.51
CA PHE A 282 -5.08 -39.00 -10.34
C PHE A 282 -6.52 -38.60 -10.66
N GLN A 283 -7.36 -38.44 -9.63
CA GLN A 283 -8.78 -38.06 -9.80
C GLN A 283 -9.04 -36.56 -9.57
N ALA A 284 -8.16 -35.89 -8.83
CA ALA A 284 -8.28 -34.46 -8.54
C ALA A 284 -7.02 -33.75 -9.01
N PHE A 285 -7.18 -32.82 -9.96
CA PHE A 285 -6.10 -31.91 -10.31
C PHE A 285 -5.83 -30.92 -9.17
N GLN A 286 -4.61 -30.39 -9.16
CA GLN A 286 -4.25 -29.25 -8.35
C GLN A 286 -4.59 -27.98 -9.14
N ILE A 287 -5.39 -27.08 -8.56
CA ILE A 287 -5.63 -25.77 -9.18
C ILE A 287 -4.50 -24.84 -8.73
N VAL A 288 -3.73 -24.36 -9.69
CA VAL A 288 -2.65 -23.41 -9.47
C VAL A 288 -2.93 -22.09 -10.18
N ALA A 289 -2.40 -21.02 -9.63
CA ALA A 289 -2.43 -19.69 -10.21
C ALA A 289 -1.00 -19.26 -10.54
N THR A 290 -0.75 -18.90 -11.80
CA THR A 290 0.51 -18.32 -12.25
C THR A 290 0.35 -16.83 -12.46
N CYS A 291 1.17 -16.02 -11.79
CA CYS A 291 1.17 -14.58 -11.97
C CYS A 291 1.66 -14.19 -13.37
N CYS A 292 0.91 -13.33 -14.06
CA CYS A 292 1.30 -12.82 -15.37
C CYS A 292 2.50 -11.85 -15.32
N THR A 293 2.74 -11.25 -14.15
CA THR A 293 3.79 -10.22 -13.97
C THR A 293 5.12 -10.83 -13.52
N CYS A 294 5.13 -11.70 -12.50
CA CYS A 294 6.37 -12.29 -11.96
C CYS A 294 6.55 -13.78 -12.26
N HIS A 295 5.61 -14.41 -12.96
CA HIS A 295 5.61 -15.84 -13.34
C HIS A 295 5.66 -16.85 -12.19
N LYS A 296 5.60 -16.40 -10.93
CA LYS A 296 5.50 -17.30 -9.79
C LYS A 296 4.16 -18.03 -9.81
N THR A 297 4.22 -19.33 -9.55
CA THR A 297 3.05 -20.19 -9.47
C THR A 297 2.78 -20.52 -8.01
N THR A 298 1.51 -20.50 -7.62
CA THR A 298 1.06 -20.78 -6.25
C THR A 298 -0.26 -21.54 -6.31
N GLU A 299 -0.47 -22.46 -5.38
CA GLU A 299 -1.77 -23.12 -5.22
C GLU A 299 -2.85 -22.09 -4.89
N VAL A 300 -4.04 -22.24 -5.48
CA VAL A 300 -5.12 -21.26 -5.31
C VAL A 300 -5.51 -21.10 -3.84
N GLU A 301 -5.52 -22.17 -3.07
CA GLU A 301 -5.81 -22.14 -1.63
C GLU A 301 -4.76 -21.39 -0.79
N HIS A 302 -3.54 -21.26 -1.32
CA HIS A 302 -2.43 -20.55 -0.69
C HIS A 302 -2.27 -19.11 -1.22
N LEU A 303 -3.15 -18.63 -2.10
CA LEU A 303 -3.10 -17.26 -2.59
C LEU A 303 -3.44 -16.26 -1.50
N PHE A 304 -2.75 -15.13 -1.50
CA PHE A 304 -3.01 -14.03 -0.59
C PHE A 304 -4.35 -13.38 -0.92
N LYS A 305 -5.33 -13.52 -0.01
CA LYS A 305 -6.61 -12.84 -0.09
C LYS A 305 -6.48 -11.41 0.42
N ARG A 306 -6.67 -10.45 -0.47
CA ARG A 306 -6.66 -9.01 -0.17
C ARG A 306 -8.08 -8.48 -0.07
N ASN A 307 -8.39 -7.82 1.04
CA ASN A 307 -9.66 -7.12 1.19
C ASN A 307 -9.57 -5.72 0.58
N ILE A 308 -10.62 -5.33 -0.12
CA ILE A 308 -10.83 -4.01 -0.68
C ILE A 308 -11.87 -3.31 0.20
N TYR A 309 -11.55 -2.09 0.62
CA TYR A 309 -12.37 -1.33 1.55
C TYR A 309 -12.82 -0.01 0.93
N THR A 310 -14.00 0.44 1.32
CA THR A 310 -14.33 1.86 1.29
C THR A 310 -13.81 2.50 2.57
N TYR A 311 -13.13 3.63 2.45
CA TYR A 311 -12.56 4.36 3.59
C TYR A 311 -13.37 5.60 3.87
N HIS A 312 -13.71 5.80 5.13
CA HIS A 312 -14.51 6.92 5.58
C HIS A 312 -13.68 7.78 6.54
N VAL A 313 -13.58 9.08 6.23
CA VAL A 313 -12.81 10.05 7.01
C VAL A 313 -13.40 10.15 8.41
N THR A 314 -12.55 10.12 9.44
CA THR A 314 -12.97 10.26 10.85
C THR A 314 -12.93 11.71 11.32
N ASP A 315 -13.56 11.99 12.45
CA ASP A 315 -13.47 13.31 13.10
C ASP A 315 -12.01 13.66 13.48
N LYS A 316 -11.22 12.66 13.89
CA LYS A 316 -9.78 12.80 14.16
C LYS A 316 -9.02 13.32 12.94
N ALA A 317 -9.33 12.82 11.75
CA ALA A 317 -8.73 13.31 10.52
C ALA A 317 -9.13 14.76 10.20
N MET A 318 -10.35 15.17 10.51
CA MET A 318 -10.77 16.56 10.35
C MET A 318 -10.05 17.50 11.33
N GLU A 319 -9.87 17.09 12.59
CA GLU A 319 -9.06 17.84 13.56
C GLU A 319 -7.61 17.95 13.12
N PHE A 320 -7.04 16.85 12.62
CA PHE A 320 -5.67 16.77 12.13
C PHE A 320 -5.39 17.81 11.03
N VAL A 321 -6.27 17.91 10.02
CA VAL A 321 -6.12 18.88 8.92
C VAL A 321 -6.37 20.33 9.35
N LYS A 322 -7.28 20.57 10.30
CA LYS A 322 -7.53 21.91 10.87
C LYS A 322 -6.37 22.41 11.73
N ALA A 323 -5.85 21.54 12.59
CA ALA A 323 -4.74 21.87 13.48
C ALA A 323 -3.43 22.02 12.70
N GLY A 324 -3.27 21.33 11.57
CA GLY A 324 -1.99 21.21 10.86
C GLY A 324 -0.90 20.71 11.79
N ALA A 325 -1.28 19.89 12.78
CA ALA A 325 -0.40 19.33 13.76
C ALA A 325 0.36 18.17 13.13
N ASP A 326 1.63 18.01 13.49
CA ASP A 326 2.25 16.69 13.36
C ASP A 326 1.40 15.68 14.11
N PHE A 327 1.47 14.42 13.70
CA PHE A 327 1.17 13.33 14.62
C PHE A 327 2.01 13.61 15.86
N THR A 328 1.43 14.19 16.91
CA THR A 328 1.97 13.98 18.23
C THR A 328 1.85 12.48 18.38
N ARG A 329 2.97 11.80 18.11
CA ARG A 329 3.25 10.47 18.61
C ARG A 329 2.70 10.45 20.04
N GLN A 330 1.51 9.90 20.24
CA GLN A 330 1.52 8.72 21.07
C GLN A 330 2.01 7.65 20.11
N PRO A 331 3.32 7.35 20.11
CA PRO A 331 3.81 6.31 19.24
C PRO A 331 2.97 5.08 19.55
N ALA A 332 2.40 4.46 18.53
CA ALA A 332 1.82 3.12 18.66
C ALA A 332 2.93 2.04 18.88
N THR A 333 4.03 2.48 19.50
CA THR A 333 5.28 1.83 19.88
C THR A 333 5.91 2.49 21.13
N GLU A 334 5.14 3.11 22.02
CA GLU A 334 5.30 2.76 23.43
C GLU A 334 4.52 1.45 23.66
N SER A 335 4.90 0.39 22.93
CA SER A 335 4.90 -0.92 23.58
C SER A 335 5.87 -0.71 24.74
N ASN A 336 5.32 -0.49 25.92
CA ASN A 336 6.06 -0.25 27.14
C ASN A 336 6.80 -1.56 27.44
N ILE A 337 7.92 -1.80 26.76
CA ILE A 337 8.70 -3.02 26.90
C ILE A 337 9.22 -2.98 28.34
N PRO A 338 8.80 -3.92 29.20
CA PRO A 338 9.06 -3.78 30.63
C PRO A 338 10.56 -3.64 30.96
N GLY A 339 10.91 -2.48 31.52
CA GLY A 339 12.27 -2.12 31.89
C GLY A 339 13.15 -1.60 30.75
N THR A 340 12.54 -1.01 29.72
CA THR A 340 13.19 -0.02 28.84
C THR A 340 12.73 1.40 29.22
N LEU A 341 13.54 2.41 28.90
CA LEU A 341 13.18 3.81 29.02
C LEU A 341 12.54 4.33 27.71
N SER A 342 11.70 5.36 27.83
CA SER A 342 11.31 6.16 26.67
C SER A 342 12.53 6.88 26.10
N GLU A 343 12.50 7.22 24.82
CA GLU A 343 13.60 7.93 24.14
C GLU A 343 13.96 9.24 24.87
N ALA A 344 12.95 10.02 25.27
CA ALA A 344 13.16 11.26 26.01
C ALA A 344 13.79 11.01 27.40
N ALA A 345 13.34 9.98 28.12
CA ALA A 345 13.93 9.60 29.40
C ALA A 345 15.36 9.09 29.23
N PHE A 346 15.65 8.34 28.17
CA PHE A 346 16.98 7.86 27.86
C PHE A 346 17.96 9.03 27.68
N TYR A 347 17.63 10.01 26.84
CA TYR A 347 18.49 11.19 26.63
C TYR A 347 18.72 11.97 27.92
N LEU A 348 17.66 12.17 28.72
CA LEU A 348 17.77 12.88 30.00
C LEU A 348 18.71 12.15 30.97
N ASN A 349 18.59 10.83 31.09
CA ASN A 349 19.44 10.03 31.96
C ASN A 349 20.89 9.98 31.46
N MET A 350 21.11 9.90 30.14
CA MET A 350 22.46 9.99 29.56
C MET A 350 23.11 11.35 29.85
N GLN A 351 22.37 12.45 29.66
CA GLN A 351 22.86 13.79 29.96
C GLN A 351 23.26 13.94 31.43
N TYR A 352 22.44 13.38 32.33
CA TYR A 352 22.72 13.38 33.76
C TYR A 352 24.00 12.60 34.10
N GLU A 353 24.15 11.37 33.58
CA GLU A 353 25.33 10.55 33.84
C GLU A 353 26.60 11.13 33.23
N ILE A 354 26.52 11.79 32.07
CA ILE A 354 27.66 12.51 31.47
C ILE A 354 28.09 13.69 32.36
N THR A 355 27.12 14.44 32.88
CA THR A 355 27.38 15.56 33.80
C THR A 355 28.05 15.07 35.10
N LYS A 356 27.61 13.91 35.60
CA LYS A 356 28.14 13.29 36.82
C LYS A 356 29.51 12.64 36.63
N ALA A 357 29.76 12.04 35.46
CA ALA A 357 31.02 11.36 35.14
C ALA A 357 32.21 12.33 34.96
N GLY A 358 31.95 13.62 34.73
CA GLY A 358 32.97 14.66 34.63
C GLY A 358 33.93 14.42 33.45
N LYS A 359 35.17 14.00 33.73
CA LYS A 359 36.19 13.66 32.70
C LYS A 359 36.11 12.21 32.22
N ASN A 360 35.37 11.34 32.91
CA ASN A 360 35.18 9.96 32.47
C ASN A 360 34.17 9.93 31.32
N ARG A 361 34.50 9.18 30.26
CA ARG A 361 33.63 9.10 29.08
C ARG A 361 32.51 8.10 29.33
N VAL A 362 31.27 8.52 29.10
CA VAL A 362 30.11 7.62 29.06
C VAL A 362 30.03 7.03 27.65
N MET A 363 29.84 5.71 27.57
CA MET A 363 29.70 5.02 26.29
C MET A 363 28.22 4.76 26.02
N ALA A 364 27.80 4.91 24.76
CA ALA A 364 26.53 4.42 24.27
C ALA A 364 26.77 3.30 23.25
N GLY A 365 26.08 2.18 23.43
CA GLY A 365 26.05 1.07 22.48
C GLY A 365 24.81 1.14 21.61
N PHE A 366 24.95 0.73 20.35
CA PHE A 366 23.88 0.73 19.35
C PHE A 366 23.82 -0.63 18.67
N ILE A 367 22.60 -1.14 18.52
CA ILE A 367 22.30 -2.30 17.69
C ILE A 367 21.25 -1.88 16.68
N ARG A 368 21.60 -1.88 15.41
CA ARG A 368 20.73 -1.57 14.27
C ARG A 368 20.34 -2.86 13.58
N TRP A 369 19.16 -2.87 12.97
CA TRP A 369 18.70 -3.97 12.12
C TRP A 369 18.03 -3.40 10.86
N ALA A 370 17.69 -4.30 9.95
CA ALA A 370 17.01 -3.94 8.70
C ALA A 370 15.81 -3.01 8.96
N PRO A 371 15.55 -2.02 8.08
CA PRO A 371 14.49 -1.05 8.27
C PRO A 371 13.12 -1.70 8.54
N TYR A 372 12.27 -1.00 9.30
CA TYR A 372 10.91 -1.44 9.64
C TYR A 372 10.14 -1.89 8.39
N GLU A 373 10.36 -1.20 7.28
CA GLU A 373 9.68 -1.42 6.01
C GLU A 373 9.99 -2.78 5.39
N THR A 374 11.23 -3.27 5.51
CA THR A 374 11.65 -4.56 4.93
C THR A 374 11.23 -5.75 5.79
N LEU A 375 11.10 -5.53 7.10
CA LEU A 375 10.68 -6.57 8.05
C LEU A 375 9.16 -6.69 8.11
N LEU A 376 8.41 -5.60 8.03
CA LEU A 376 6.94 -5.62 7.95
C LEU A 376 6.42 -6.54 6.84
N ASP A 377 6.99 -6.42 5.64
CA ASP A 377 6.54 -7.16 4.44
C ASP A 377 6.63 -8.68 4.62
N LYS A 378 7.49 -9.17 5.53
CA LYS A 378 7.73 -10.60 5.74
C LYS A 378 6.99 -11.20 6.94
N MET A 379 6.60 -10.40 7.94
CA MET A 379 6.13 -10.92 9.24
C MET A 379 4.98 -10.12 9.88
N GLY A 380 4.59 -8.99 9.30
CA GLY A 380 3.54 -8.13 9.83
C GLY A 380 3.88 -7.48 11.18
N ARG A 381 2.98 -6.61 11.66
CA ARG A 381 3.20 -5.76 12.84
C ARG A 381 3.35 -6.55 14.15
N GLN A 382 2.55 -7.59 14.35
CA GLN A 382 2.61 -8.41 15.58
C GLN A 382 3.93 -9.18 15.69
N GLY A 383 4.39 -9.80 14.60
CA GLY A 383 5.69 -10.48 14.55
C GLY A 383 6.85 -9.51 14.77
N TYR A 384 6.75 -8.31 14.18
CA TYR A 384 7.76 -7.26 14.37
C TYR A 384 7.85 -6.77 15.83
N GLN A 385 6.72 -6.54 16.51
CA GLN A 385 6.72 -6.15 17.92
C GLN A 385 7.30 -7.25 18.83
N LEU A 386 7.01 -8.51 18.53
CA LEU A 386 7.57 -9.65 19.28
C LEU A 386 9.10 -9.71 19.16
N ILE A 387 9.63 -9.49 17.95
CA ILE A 387 11.07 -9.44 17.71
C ILE A 387 11.72 -8.25 18.41
N ARG A 388 11.13 -7.05 18.34
CA ARG A 388 11.63 -5.89 19.09
C ARG A 388 11.70 -6.17 20.60
N THR A 389 10.67 -6.81 21.14
CA THR A 389 10.61 -7.19 22.56
C THR A 389 11.68 -8.23 22.93
N ASN A 390 11.84 -9.27 22.10
CA ASN A 390 12.83 -10.32 22.33
C ASN A 390 14.27 -9.79 22.22
N ILE A 391 14.55 -8.95 21.22
CA ILE A 391 15.85 -8.27 21.08
C ILE A 391 16.11 -7.43 22.32
N ALA A 392 15.16 -6.58 22.73
CA ALA A 392 15.31 -5.72 23.91
C ALA A 392 15.59 -6.51 25.19
N ASN A 393 14.86 -7.60 25.43
CA ASN A 393 15.10 -8.49 26.57
C ASN A 393 16.48 -9.15 26.53
N GLN A 394 16.93 -9.56 25.35
CA GLN A 394 18.24 -10.18 25.18
C GLN A 394 19.38 -9.18 25.44
N VAL A 395 19.29 -7.96 24.89
CA VAL A 395 20.29 -6.92 25.16
C VAL A 395 20.30 -6.59 26.64
N LYS A 396 19.12 -6.37 27.25
CA LYS A 396 18.99 -6.09 28.68
C LYS A 396 19.66 -7.15 29.56
N SER A 397 19.55 -8.44 29.22
CA SER A 397 20.21 -9.52 29.97
C SER A 397 21.75 -9.48 29.90
N SER A 398 22.31 -8.76 28.92
CA SER A 398 23.74 -8.60 28.70
C SER A 398 24.31 -7.33 29.37
N LEU A 399 23.45 -6.47 29.91
CA LEU A 399 23.81 -5.20 30.55
C LEU A 399 23.88 -5.30 32.07
N GLN A 400 24.57 -4.37 32.72
CA GLN A 400 24.58 -4.29 34.17
C GLN A 400 23.30 -3.65 34.71
N SER A 401 23.02 -3.80 36.01
CA SER A 401 21.81 -3.24 36.64
C SER A 401 21.76 -1.70 36.65
N ILE A 402 22.91 -1.06 36.47
CA ILE A 402 23.04 0.40 36.38
C ILE A 402 22.82 0.92 34.95
N ASP A 403 22.91 0.04 33.95
CA ASP A 403 22.74 0.40 32.56
C ASP A 403 21.25 0.44 32.21
N PHE A 404 20.91 1.35 31.30
CA PHE A 404 19.56 1.53 30.82
C PHE A 404 19.51 1.51 29.29
N LEU A 405 18.32 1.24 28.78
CA LEU A 405 18.07 0.80 27.42
C LEU A 405 16.85 1.53 26.87
N SER A 406 16.91 1.99 25.62
CA SER A 406 15.77 2.50 24.88
C SER A 406 15.69 1.84 23.51
N VAL A 407 14.46 1.59 23.06
CA VAL A 407 14.18 0.96 21.76
C VAL A 407 13.63 2.02 20.82
N LEU A 408 14.37 2.30 19.77
CA LEU A 408 13.99 3.22 18.70
C LEU A 408 13.29 2.43 17.58
N ASP A 409 12.96 3.08 16.46
CA ASP A 409 12.20 2.46 15.38
C ASP A 409 12.97 1.30 14.71
N ASN A 410 14.23 1.52 14.33
CA ASN A 410 15.09 0.55 13.63
C ASN A 410 16.43 0.30 14.35
N ALA A 411 16.52 0.76 15.60
CA ALA A 411 17.72 0.65 16.40
C ALA A 411 17.37 0.48 17.87
N LEU A 412 18.32 -0.03 18.60
CA LEU A 412 18.29 -0.14 20.05
C LEU A 412 19.53 0.57 20.58
N VAL A 413 19.33 1.45 21.55
CA VAL A 413 20.39 2.21 22.19
C VAL A 413 20.46 1.86 23.67
N PHE A 414 21.65 1.60 24.17
CA PHE A 414 21.88 1.31 25.58
C PHE A 414 23.07 2.08 26.13
N SER A 415 23.01 2.41 27.41
CA SER A 415 24.14 2.97 28.13
C SER A 415 25.13 1.88 28.49
N CYS A 416 26.41 2.19 28.44
CA CYS A 416 27.48 1.41 29.04
C CYS A 416 28.19 2.30 30.07
N LEU A 417 27.65 2.35 31.28
CA LEU A 417 28.18 3.16 32.37
C LEU A 417 29.47 2.50 32.91
N GLN A 418 30.48 3.31 33.22
CA GLN A 418 31.78 2.85 33.75
C GLN A 418 32.52 1.83 32.87
N CYS A 419 32.38 1.99 31.55
CA CYS A 419 32.90 1.06 30.55
C CYS A 419 34.12 1.65 29.79
N SER A 420 35.14 0.82 29.52
CA SER A 420 36.21 1.19 28.57
C SER A 420 35.75 1.01 27.12
N GLN A 421 36.47 1.63 26.17
CA GLN A 421 36.16 1.48 24.74
C GLN A 421 36.22 0.01 24.29
N ASP A 422 37.24 -0.73 24.72
CA ASP A 422 37.39 -2.16 24.40
C ASP A 422 36.25 -3.00 24.96
N LEU A 423 35.74 -2.66 26.14
CA LEU A 423 34.65 -3.40 26.78
C LEU A 423 33.31 -3.09 26.11
N ALA A 424 33.08 -1.85 25.68
CA ALA A 424 31.88 -1.45 24.94
C ALA A 424 31.81 -2.17 23.60
N GLN A 425 32.94 -2.22 22.87
CA GLN A 425 33.05 -2.97 21.63
C GLN A 425 32.73 -4.46 21.82
N ARG A 426 33.32 -5.10 22.84
CA ARG A 426 33.04 -6.52 23.14
C ARG A 426 31.58 -6.80 23.48
N ILE A 427 30.91 -5.91 24.23
CA ILE A 427 29.48 -6.06 24.55
C ILE A 427 28.66 -6.01 23.27
N VAL A 428 28.91 -5.01 22.42
CA VAL A 428 28.20 -4.83 21.15
C VAL A 428 28.40 -6.04 20.23
N GLU A 429 29.65 -6.44 19.98
CA GLU A 429 29.99 -7.58 19.11
C GLU A 429 29.36 -8.89 19.61
N ARG A 430 29.47 -9.16 20.92
CA ARG A 430 28.86 -10.35 21.53
C ARG A 430 27.34 -10.34 21.36
N THR A 431 26.71 -9.18 21.53
CA THR A 431 25.26 -9.06 21.45
C THR A 431 24.77 -9.26 20.02
N VAL A 432 25.44 -8.67 19.03
CA VAL A 432 25.18 -8.90 17.60
C VAL A 432 25.31 -10.38 17.24
N HIS A 433 26.36 -11.04 17.72
CA HIS A 433 26.57 -12.47 17.49
C HIS A 433 25.43 -13.33 18.07
N LEU A 434 25.01 -13.05 19.31
CA LEU A 434 23.91 -13.77 19.97
C LEU A 434 22.57 -13.56 19.24
N LEU A 435 22.25 -12.32 18.87
CA LEU A 435 21.02 -12.00 18.13
C LEU A 435 20.98 -12.68 16.76
N SER A 436 22.12 -12.69 16.06
CA SER A 436 22.25 -13.35 14.76
C SER A 436 22.03 -14.87 14.86
N HIS A 437 22.48 -15.49 15.94
CA HIS A 437 22.27 -16.93 16.19
C HIS A 437 20.82 -17.23 16.55
N LEU A 438 20.23 -16.46 17.48
CA LEU A 438 18.84 -16.64 17.93
C LEU A 438 17.82 -16.53 16.79
N ILE A 439 18.08 -15.66 15.82
CA ILE A 439 17.18 -15.49 14.68
C ILE A 439 17.35 -16.60 13.66
N LYS A 440 18.57 -17.08 13.40
CA LYS A 440 18.80 -18.25 12.54
C LYS A 440 18.14 -19.51 13.08
N ASP A 441 18.17 -19.72 14.40
CA ASP A 441 17.61 -20.92 15.03
C ASP A 441 16.08 -20.91 15.09
N ASN A 442 15.46 -19.72 15.26
CA ASN A 442 14.02 -19.60 15.48
C ASN A 442 13.22 -19.18 14.23
N LEU A 443 13.87 -18.65 13.18
CA LEU A 443 13.22 -18.13 11.98
C LEU A 443 13.86 -18.69 10.71
N THR A 444 13.41 -19.88 10.27
CA THR A 444 13.96 -20.63 9.14
C THR A 444 13.85 -19.94 7.76
N ASN A 445 12.97 -18.95 7.62
CA ASN A 445 12.67 -18.27 6.35
C ASN A 445 13.02 -16.76 6.35
N LEU A 446 13.73 -16.25 7.36
CA LEU A 446 14.02 -14.83 7.54
C LEU A 446 15.49 -14.59 7.92
N SER A 447 16.24 -13.94 7.04
CA SER A 447 17.56 -13.38 7.36
C SER A 447 17.41 -11.94 7.85
N ILE A 448 17.68 -11.70 9.13
CA ILE A 448 17.80 -10.35 9.69
C ILE A 448 19.28 -10.09 9.95
N GLU A 449 19.81 -9.03 9.33
CA GLU A 449 21.18 -8.58 9.58
C GLU A 449 21.18 -7.57 10.72
N PHE A 450 22.18 -7.71 11.60
CA PHE A 450 22.40 -6.84 12.75
C PHE A 450 23.72 -6.13 12.61
N GLU A 451 23.72 -4.83 12.85
CA GLU A 451 24.92 -4.02 12.91
C GLU A 451 25.09 -3.45 14.31
N GLY A 452 26.27 -3.64 14.87
CA GLY A 452 26.64 -3.12 16.17
C GLY A 452 27.61 -1.96 16.04
N SER A 453 27.36 -0.86 16.74
CA SER A 453 28.34 0.22 16.88
C SER A 453 28.32 0.79 18.30
N TRP A 454 29.31 1.61 18.63
CA TRP A 454 29.38 2.30 19.91
C TRP A 454 29.87 3.74 19.71
N LEU A 455 29.52 4.62 20.64
CA LEU A 455 29.91 6.02 20.65
C LEU A 455 30.40 6.41 22.05
N ALA A 456 31.53 7.11 22.10
CA ALA A 456 32.00 7.77 23.30
C ALA A 456 31.40 9.19 23.36
N LEU A 457 30.49 9.42 24.30
CA LEU A 457 29.80 10.69 24.43
C LEU A 457 30.63 11.70 25.24
N ASN A 458 30.60 12.95 24.83
CA ASN A 458 31.39 14.02 25.42
C ASN A 458 30.52 14.99 26.22
N HIS A 459 31.09 15.64 27.24
CA HIS A 459 30.36 16.56 28.12
C HIS A 459 29.99 17.89 27.44
N ARG A 460 30.58 18.22 26.29
CA ARG A 460 30.47 19.58 25.69
C ARG A 460 29.38 19.74 24.64
N GLU A 461 28.79 18.65 24.19
CA GLU A 461 27.83 18.63 23.07
C GLU A 461 26.46 18.14 23.56
N ASP A 462 25.42 18.43 22.78
CA ASP A 462 24.07 17.94 23.07
C ASP A 462 24.03 16.44 22.74
N VAL A 463 23.86 15.64 23.79
CA VAL A 463 23.89 14.17 23.71
C VAL A 463 22.84 13.63 22.74
N LYS A 464 21.70 14.32 22.64
CA LYS A 464 20.65 13.94 21.69
C LYS A 464 21.14 14.13 20.25
N LEU A 465 21.80 15.25 19.96
CA LEU A 465 22.36 15.51 18.64
C LEU A 465 23.46 14.52 18.27
N GLU A 466 24.40 14.25 19.17
CA GLU A 466 25.48 13.26 18.94
C GLU A 466 24.92 11.86 18.61
N ILE A 467 23.90 11.41 19.36
CA ILE A 467 23.27 10.10 19.13
C ILE A 467 22.54 10.07 17.79
N ILE A 468 21.80 11.12 17.45
CA ILE A 468 21.07 11.21 16.18
C ILE A 468 22.04 11.23 15.00
N GLU A 469 23.12 12.01 15.07
CA GLU A 469 24.13 12.06 14.02
C GLU A 469 24.78 10.68 13.80
N HIS A 470 25.08 9.96 14.88
CA HIS A 470 25.66 8.61 14.79
C HIS A 470 24.68 7.60 14.18
N LEU A 471 23.39 7.66 14.55
CA LEU A 471 22.35 6.81 13.97
C LEU A 471 22.04 7.12 12.50
N ASN A 472 22.22 8.38 12.08
CA ASN A 472 22.01 8.83 10.71
C ASN A 472 23.19 8.54 9.77
N ARG A 473 24.32 8.05 10.29
CA ARG A 473 25.41 7.57 9.42
C ARG A 473 24.91 6.38 8.59
N PRO A 474 25.33 6.28 7.31
CA PRO A 474 25.01 5.12 6.50
C PRO A 474 25.50 3.88 7.22
N ALA A 475 24.54 3.11 7.70
CA ALA A 475 24.58 1.68 7.59
C ALA A 475 24.08 1.50 6.14
N TRP A 476 24.93 1.39 5.11
CA TRP A 476 25.93 0.37 4.80
C TRP A 476 26.87 0.93 3.72
#